data_AF-A0A7J2YYB8-F1
#
_entry.id   AF-A0A7J2YYB8-F1
#
_cell.length_a   1.000
_cell.length_b   1.000
_cell.length_c   1.000
_cell.angle_alpha   90.00
_cell.angle_beta   90.00
_cell.angle_gamma   90.00
#
_symmetry.space_group_name_H-M   'P 1'
#
loop_
_entity.id
_entity.type
_entity.pdbx_description
1 polymer ?
#
loop_
_entity_poly.entity_id
_entity_poly.type
_entity_poly.pdbx_seq_one_letter_code
_entity_poly.pdbx_strand_id
1 'polypeptide(L)'
;MPLRRHVSFQARLQRWNKLQVPKNERVHYDLEATQMLKVTLNPHGVWTTPQTFLAKIREDGRIPIPKTIMDLLNTKPLPENCILEVTLEPA
;
A
#
# COMPACT_ATOMS: atom_id res chain seq x y z
N MET A 1 -12.26 -15.08 0.58
CA MET A 1 -11.13 -16.00 0.27
C MET A 1 -9.83 -15.24 0.42
N PRO A 2 -8.83 -15.76 1.15
CA PRO A 2 -7.59 -15.02 1.38
C PRO A 2 -6.81 -14.80 0.08
N LEU A 3 -6.13 -13.67 -0.02
CA LEU A 3 -5.19 -13.35 -1.10
C LEU A 3 -4.23 -14.54 -1.32
N ARG A 4 -4.21 -15.14 -2.52
CA ARG A 4 -3.36 -16.30 -2.84
C ARG A 4 -2.16 -15.97 -3.74
N ARG A 5 -2.11 -14.75 -4.28
CA ARG A 5 -1.14 -14.32 -5.27
C ARG A 5 -0.68 -12.90 -4.96
N HIS A 6 0.53 -12.56 -5.39
CA HIS A 6 1.03 -11.19 -5.34
C HIS A 6 0.19 -10.30 -6.28
N VAL A 7 -0.09 -9.09 -5.85
CA VAL A 7 -0.85 -8.10 -6.64
C VAL A 7 -0.09 -6.79 -6.62
N SER A 8 0.20 -6.24 -7.79
CA SER A 8 0.84 -4.94 -7.93
C SER A 8 -0.08 -3.95 -8.61
N PHE A 9 -0.23 -2.76 -8.01
CA PHE A 9 -1.01 -1.67 -8.59
C PHE A 9 -0.42 -0.33 -8.20
N GLN A 10 -0.77 0.70 -8.97
CA GLN A 10 -0.40 2.08 -8.65
C GLN A 10 -1.52 2.75 -7.87
N ALA A 11 -1.14 3.44 -6.80
CA ALA A 11 -2.07 4.20 -5.98
C ALA A 11 -1.45 5.51 -5.50
N ARG A 12 -2.28 6.53 -5.34
CA ARG A 12 -1.84 7.81 -4.80
C ARG A 12 -1.78 7.76 -3.28
N LEU A 13 -0.71 8.31 -2.72
CA LEU A 13 -0.64 8.59 -1.30
C LEU A 13 -1.70 9.64 -0.93
N GLN A 14 -2.64 9.26 -0.07
CA GLN A 14 -3.65 10.16 0.47
C GLN A 14 -3.17 10.81 1.76
N ARG A 15 -3.86 11.90 2.15
CA ARG A 15 -3.66 12.56 3.44
C ARG A 15 -3.70 11.55 4.60
N TRP A 16 -2.91 11.82 5.62
CA TRP A 16 -2.78 10.98 6.82
C TRP A 16 -2.13 9.61 6.55
N ASN A 17 -1.23 9.53 5.58
CA ASN A 17 -0.46 8.33 5.24
C ASN A 17 -1.37 7.14 4.91
N LYS A 18 -2.35 7.37 4.04
CA LYS A 18 -3.32 6.34 3.66
C LYS A 18 -3.16 5.97 2.21
N LEU A 19 -3.35 4.69 1.93
CA LEU A 19 -3.45 4.16 0.58
C LEU A 19 -4.88 3.70 0.33
N GLN A 20 -5.46 4.07 -0.81
CA GLN A 20 -6.73 3.49 -1.27
C GLN A 20 -6.43 2.31 -2.19
N VAL A 21 -6.90 1.11 -1.82
CA VAL A 21 -6.89 -0.03 -2.72
C VAL A 21 -8.00 0.17 -3.76
N PRO A 22 -7.70 0.06 -5.07
CA PRO A 22 -8.73 0.21 -6.10
C PRO A 22 -9.82 -0.84 -5.92
N LYS A 23 -11.08 -0.45 -6.19
CA LYS A 23 -12.24 -1.34 -6.02
C LYS A 23 -12.11 -2.61 -6.87
N ASN A 24 -11.60 -2.49 -8.09
CA ASN A 24 -11.40 -3.62 -8.99
C ASN A 24 -10.44 -4.65 -8.38
N GLU A 25 -9.31 -4.20 -7.83
CA GLU A 25 -8.34 -5.06 -7.13
C GLU A 25 -8.98 -5.72 -5.91
N ARG A 26 -9.74 -4.98 -5.10
CA ARG A 26 -10.43 -5.54 -3.92
C ARG A 26 -11.38 -6.68 -4.27
N VAL A 27 -12.19 -6.50 -5.31
CA VAL A 27 -13.18 -7.51 -5.72
C VAL A 27 -12.49 -8.68 -6.42
N HIS A 28 -11.55 -8.39 -7.32
CA HIS A 28 -10.87 -9.43 -8.10
C HIS A 28 -10.04 -10.37 -7.23
N TYR A 29 -9.38 -9.82 -6.20
CA TYR A 29 -8.52 -10.57 -5.30
C TYR A 29 -9.17 -10.91 -3.96
N ASP A 30 -10.47 -10.64 -3.83
CA ASP A 30 -11.29 -10.93 -2.63
C ASP A 30 -10.60 -10.46 -1.34
N LEU A 31 -10.07 -9.24 -1.38
CA LEU A 31 -9.30 -8.64 -0.29
C LEU A 31 -10.23 -8.34 0.91
N GLU A 32 -10.35 -9.30 1.80
CA GLU A 32 -11.11 -9.19 3.05
C GLU A 32 -10.44 -8.23 4.04
N ALA A 33 -11.24 -7.43 4.75
CA ALA A 33 -10.76 -6.42 5.71
C ALA A 33 -10.07 -7.03 6.97
N THR A 34 -10.10 -8.35 7.11
CA THR A 34 -9.59 -9.07 8.27
C THR A 34 -8.20 -9.68 8.03
N GLN A 35 -7.78 -9.82 6.77
CA GLN A 35 -6.53 -10.49 6.39
C GLN A 35 -5.31 -9.58 6.64
N MET A 36 -4.25 -10.17 7.21
CA MET A 36 -2.94 -9.53 7.28
C MET A 36 -2.24 -9.68 5.93
N LEU A 37 -1.75 -8.57 5.39
CA LEU A 37 -1.05 -8.51 4.13
C LEU A 37 0.35 -7.95 4.33
N LYS A 38 1.30 -8.49 3.59
CA LYS A 38 2.60 -7.87 3.39
C LYS A 38 2.45 -6.83 2.29
N VAL A 39 2.75 -5.58 2.64
CA VAL A 39 2.59 -4.40 1.79
C VAL A 39 3.97 -3.85 1.49
N THR A 40 4.33 -3.84 0.22
CA THR A 40 5.57 -3.22 -0.28
C THR A 40 5.22 -1.93 -1.01
N LEU A 41 5.88 -0.83 -0.65
CA LEU A 41 5.70 0.48 -1.25
C LEU A 41 6.96 0.91 -1.99
N ASN A 42 6.80 1.31 -3.24
CA ASN A 42 7.86 1.85 -4.08
C ASN A 42 7.40 3.18 -4.70
N PRO A 43 7.97 4.34 -4.33
CA PRO A 43 7.56 5.62 -4.89
C PRO A 43 7.97 5.75 -6.36
N HIS A 44 7.00 6.05 -7.21
CA HIS A 44 7.24 6.17 -8.65
C HIS A 44 8.12 7.39 -8.97
N GLY A 45 9.21 7.16 -9.70
CA GLY A 45 10.12 8.23 -10.13
C GLY A 45 11.08 8.74 -9.04
N VAL A 46 11.16 8.06 -7.89
CA VAL A 46 12.14 8.37 -6.84
C VAL A 46 13.04 7.15 -6.65
N TRP A 47 14.36 7.36 -6.75
CA TRP A 47 15.32 6.31 -6.47
C TRP A 47 15.47 6.12 -4.96
N THR A 48 14.69 5.20 -4.37
CA THR A 48 14.75 4.85 -2.95
C THR A 48 14.53 3.36 -2.76
N THR A 49 14.94 2.83 -1.61
CA THR A 49 14.72 1.42 -1.27
C THR A 49 13.23 1.20 -0.97
N PRO A 50 12.58 0.23 -1.64
CA PRO A 50 11.20 -0.13 -1.34
C PRO A 50 11.03 -0.47 0.14
N GLN A 51 9.95 -0.01 0.75
CA GLN A 51 9.66 -0.27 2.15
C GLN A 51 8.54 -1.29 2.29
N THR A 52 8.74 -2.26 3.17
CA THR A 52 7.80 -3.37 3.39
C THR A 52 7.29 -3.34 4.82
N PHE A 53 5.99 -3.56 5.02
CA PHE A 53 5.38 -3.69 6.33
C PHE A 53 4.15 -4.60 6.28
N LEU A 54 3.67 -5.01 7.46
CA LEU A 54 2.43 -5.78 7.58
C LEU A 54 1.27 -4.84 7.91
N ALA A 55 0.15 -4.99 7.20
CA ALA A 55 -1.06 -4.24 7.48
C ALA A 55 -2.32 -5.00 7.08
N LYS A 56 -3.45 -4.60 7.66
CA LYS A 56 -4.78 -5.03 7.25
C LYS A 56 -5.45 -3.95 6.41
N ILE A 57 -6.24 -4.39 5.44
CA ILE A 57 -7.15 -3.50 4.71
C ILE A 57 -8.32 -3.15 5.64
N ARG A 58 -8.68 -1.88 5.74
CA ARG A 58 -9.90 -1.46 6.46
C ARG A 58 -11.15 -1.75 5.63
N GLU A 59 -12.32 -1.76 6.26
CA GLU A 59 -13.60 -1.96 5.58
C GLU A 59 -13.81 -0.99 4.40
N ASP A 60 -13.36 0.26 4.56
CA ASP A 60 -13.37 1.32 3.54
C ASP A 60 -12.35 1.11 2.39
N GLY A 61 -11.55 0.04 2.45
CA GLY A 61 -10.58 -0.32 1.42
C GLY A 61 -9.26 0.42 1.55
N ARG A 62 -9.03 1.05 2.70
CA ARG A 62 -7.79 1.80 2.94
C ARG A 62 -6.79 0.98 3.73
N ILE A 63 -5.52 1.17 3.39
CA ILE A 63 -4.38 0.65 4.16
C ILE A 63 -3.71 1.83 4.85
N PRO A 64 -3.66 1.87 6.19
CA PRO A 64 -2.87 2.86 6.91
C PRO A 64 -1.38 2.53 6.79
N ILE A 65 -0.58 3.50 6.38
CA ILE A 65 0.87 3.38 6.28
C ILE A 65 1.47 3.91 7.59
N PRO A 66 2.28 3.12 8.30
CA PRO A 66 2.96 3.58 9.50
C PRO A 66 3.83 4.81 9.22
N LYS A 67 3.84 5.77 10.14
CA LYS A 67 4.65 7.00 9.99
C LYS A 67 6.13 6.67 9.80
N THR A 68 6.65 5.67 10.51
CA THR A 68 8.03 5.19 10.37
C THR A 68 8.35 4.72 8.96
N ILE A 69 7.41 4.05 8.28
CA ILE A 69 7.60 3.62 6.88
C ILE A 69 7.65 4.83 5.95
N MET A 70 6.80 5.84 6.19
CA MET A 70 6.84 7.09 5.45
C MET A 70 8.15 7.84 5.66
N ASP A 71 8.68 7.86 6.88
CA ASP A 71 9.97 8.50 7.19
C ASP A 71 11.14 7.80 6.47
N LEU A 72 11.10 6.47 6.35
CA LEU A 72 12.08 5.69 5.58
C LEU A 72 11.97 5.91 4.05
N LEU A 73 10.76 6.14 3.54
CA LEU A 73 10.55 6.50 2.13
C LEU A 73 10.96 7.96 1.83
N ASN A 74 10.86 8.84 2.83
CA ASN A 74 11.15 10.28 2.76
C ASN A 74 12.65 10.63 2.75
N THR A 75 13.41 10.13 1.77
CA THR A 75 14.74 10.70 1.47
C THR A 75 14.66 12.15 0.95
N LYS A 76 13.47 12.56 0.48
CA LYS A 76 12.97 13.93 0.31
C LYS A 76 11.46 13.91 0.63
N PRO A 77 10.82 15.00 1.07
CA PRO A 77 9.39 14.99 1.37
C PRO A 77 8.62 14.56 0.11
N LEU A 78 8.01 13.38 0.15
CA LEU A 78 7.12 12.92 -0.91
C LEU A 78 5.93 13.89 -0.94
N PRO A 79 5.68 14.57 -2.08
CA PRO A 79 4.55 15.49 -2.16
C PRO A 79 3.24 14.75 -1.91
N GLU A 80 2.27 15.42 -1.27
CA GLU A 80 0.88 14.95 -1.27
C GLU A 80 0.48 14.67 -2.73
N ASN A 81 -0.09 13.51 -3.02
CA ASN A 81 -0.35 12.96 -4.36
C ASN A 81 0.82 12.25 -5.09
N CYS A 82 1.91 11.91 -4.40
CA CYS A 82 2.90 11.00 -4.98
C CYS A 82 2.24 9.66 -5.37
N ILE A 83 2.63 9.12 -6.53
CA ILE A 83 2.21 7.80 -6.99
C ILE A 83 3.12 6.77 -6.36
N LEU A 84 2.54 5.83 -5.64
CA LEU A 84 3.23 4.66 -5.09
C LEU A 84 2.85 3.46 -5.95
N GLU A 85 3.84 2.71 -6.37
CA GLU A 85 3.67 1.33 -6.77
C GLU A 85 3.55 0.49 -5.50
N VAL A 86 2.45 -0.24 -5.39
CA VAL A 86 2.09 -1.02 -4.21
C VAL A 86 1.99 -2.47 -4.59
N THR A 87 2.72 -3.30 -3.86
CA THR A 87 2.60 -4.75 -3.96
C THR A 87 1.97 -5.30 -2.67
N LEU A 88 0.93 -6.10 -2.83
CA LEU A 88 0.26 -6.84 -1.77
C LEU A 88 0.58 -8.32 -1.92
N GLU A 89 1.02 -8.94 -0.83
CA GLU A 89 1.26 -10.38 -0.73
C GLU A 89 0.56 -10.93 0.52
N PRO A 90 0.11 -12.20 0.51
CA PRO A 90 -0.30 -12.85 1.75
C PRO A 90 0.87 -12.87 2.75
N ALA A 91 0.57 -12.51 4.01
CA ALA A 91 1.51 -12.58 5.12
C ALA A 91 1.71 -14.01 5.63
#